data_AF-U6D574-F1
#
_entry.id   AF-U6D574-F1
#
_cell.length_a   1.000
_cell.length_b   1.000
_cell.length_c   1.000
_cell.angle_alpha   90.00
_cell.angle_beta   90.00
_cell.angle_gamma   90.00
#
_symmetry.space_group_name_H-M   'P 1'
#
loop_
_entity.id
_entity.type
_entity.pdbx_description
1 polymer ?
#
loop_
_entity_poly.entity_id
_entity_poly.type
_entity_poly.pdbx_seq_one_letter_code
_entity_poly.pdbx_strand_id
1 'polypeptide(L)' 'VFCNMETGETCVYPNPANGPKKNWWSSKGKDKKHIWFGETINGGFHFSYGDDNLAPNTANVQMTFLRLLSTEGSQNITYH' A
#
# COMPACT_ATOMS: atom_id res chain seq x y z
N VAL A 1 11.58 2.68 8.45
CA VAL A 1 12.06 1.86 7.29
C VAL A 1 12.95 0.75 7.81
N PHE A 2 13.19 -0.29 7.02
CA PHE A 2 14.20 -1.32 7.28
C PHE A 2 15.29 -1.22 6.20
N CYS A 3 16.55 -1.41 6.57
CA CYS A 3 17.68 -1.41 5.64
C CYS A 3 18.29 -2.80 5.60
N ASN A 4 18.29 -3.44 4.43
CA ASN A 4 19.00 -4.69 4.22
C ASN A 4 20.46 -4.38 3.84
N MET A 5 21.40 -4.69 4.72
CA MET A 5 22.82 -4.35 4.50
C MET A 5 23.54 -5.34 3.59
N GLU A 6 22.94 -6.49 3.27
CA GLU A 6 23.49 -7.46 2.32
C GLU A 6 23.17 -7.06 0.87
N THR A 7 21.93 -6.60 0.62
CA THR A 7 21.46 -6.20 -0.71
C THR A 7 21.54 -4.69 -0.95
N GLY A 8 21.60 -3.88 0.11
CA GLY A 8 21.52 -2.42 0.06
C GLY A 8 20.09 -1.88 -0.06
N GLU A 9 19.06 -2.72 0.07
CA GLU A 9 17.67 -2.32 -0.10
C GLU A 9 17.16 -1.46 1.07
N THR A 10 16.33 -0.46 0.74
CA THR A 10 15.53 0.30 1.71
C THR A 10 14.07 -0.14 1.62
N CYS A 11 13.56 -0.83 2.65
CA CYS A 11 12.19 -1.31 2.71
C CYS A 11 11.30 -0.33 3.49
N VAL A 12 10.31 0.24 2.81
CA VAL A 12 9.29 1.12 3.40
C VAL A 12 8.02 0.31 3.66
N TYR A 13 7.58 0.24 4.91
CA TYR A 13 6.39 -0.52 5.28
C TYR A 13 5.11 0.28 5.05
N PRO A 14 4.02 -0.38 4.64
CA PRO A 14 2.70 0.24 4.57
C PRO A 14 2.16 0.51 5.97
N ASN A 15 1.37 1.57 6.09
CA ASN A 15 0.60 1.90 7.27
C ASN A 15 -0.82 2.29 6.86
N PRO A 16 -1.86 1.51 7.22
CA PRO A 16 -1.81 0.27 8.02
C PRO A 16 -1.21 -0.91 7.23
N ALA A 17 -0.58 -1.85 7.96
CA ALA A 17 0.11 -3.00 7.34
C ALA A 17 -0.81 -4.15 6.90
N ASN A 18 -2.04 -4.22 7.41
CA ASN A 18 -3.01 -5.26 7.08
C ASN A 18 -4.44 -4.72 7.05
N GLY A 19 -5.28 -5.34 6.23
CA GLY A 19 -6.71 -5.09 6.19
C GLY A 19 -7.49 -6.12 7.03
N PRO A 20 -8.56 -5.72 7.74
CA PRO A 20 -9.42 -6.65 8.45
C PRO A 20 -9.99 -7.78 7.56
N LYS A 21 -9.99 -9.02 8.07
CA LYS A 21 -10.61 -10.17 7.40
C LYS A 21 -12.11 -10.17 7.68
N LYS A 22 -12.91 -9.73 6.71
CA LYS A 22 -14.37 -9.71 6.79
C LYS A 22 -14.99 -9.77 5.40
N ASN A 23 -16.31 -9.91 5.34
CA ASN A 23 -17.03 -9.70 4.09
C ASN A 23 -16.99 -8.20 3.74
N TRP A 24 -16.22 -7.86 2.70
CA TRP A 24 -16.05 -6.49 2.23
C TRP A 24 -17.05 -6.09 1.15
N TRP A 25 -17.64 -7.04 0.43
CA TRP A 25 -18.49 -6.74 -0.70
C TRP A 25 -19.54 -7.82 -0.92
N SER A 26 -20.78 -7.40 -1.18
CA SER A 26 -21.86 -8.27 -1.64
C SER A 26 -22.38 -7.75 -2.97
N SER A 27 -22.42 -8.62 -3.98
CA SER A 27 -23.00 -8.27 -5.29
C SER A 27 -24.49 -8.58 -5.30
N LYS A 28 -25.30 -7.67 -5.84
CA LYS A 28 -26.72 -7.91 -6.15
C LYS A 28 -26.96 -8.43 -7.57
N GLY A 29 -25.94 -8.40 -8.43
CA GLY A 29 -26.01 -8.80 -9.83
C GLY A 29 -25.22 -10.09 -10.14
N LYS A 30 -25.58 -10.76 -11.23
CA LYS A 30 -24.90 -11.99 -11.70
C LYS A 30 -23.54 -11.72 -12.34
N ASP A 31 -23.26 -10.48 -12.75
CA ASP A 31 -21.99 -10.12 -13.40
C ASP A 31 -20.89 -9.89 -12.37
N LYS A 32 -19.81 -10.66 -12.50
CA LYS A 32 -18.59 -10.48 -11.71
C LYS A 32 -17.68 -9.50 -12.43
N LYS A 33 -17.67 -8.25 -11.98
CA LYS A 33 -16.75 -7.21 -12.42
C LYS A 33 -15.62 -7.02 -11.41
N HIS A 34 -14.49 -6.47 -11.84
CA HIS A 34 -13.45 -6.00 -10.92
C HIS A 34 -14.01 -4.86 -10.07
N ILE A 35 -13.80 -4.95 -8.75
CA ILE A 35 -14.22 -3.95 -7.77
C ILE A 35 -12.97 -3.46 -7.04
N TRP A 36 -12.72 -2.15 -7.08
CA TRP A 36 -11.57 -1.55 -6.43
C TRP A 36 -11.84 -1.35 -4.93
N PHE A 37 -10.97 -1.90 -4.08
CA PHE A 37 -11.12 -1.83 -2.63
C PHE A 37 -11.17 -0.39 -2.12
N GLY A 38 -10.15 0.42 -2.44
CA GLY A 38 -10.04 1.80 -1.93
C GLY A 38 -11.02 2.81 -2.52
N GLU A 39 -11.66 2.49 -3.64
CA GLU A 39 -12.49 3.43 -4.40
C GLU A 39 -13.98 3.09 -4.39
N THR A 40 -14.32 1.80 -4.33
CA THR A 40 -15.71 1.33 -4.52
C THR A 40 -16.30 0.70 -3.27
N ILE A 41 -15.49 0.09 -2.41
CA ILE A 41 -15.98 -0.64 -1.23
C ILE A 41 -16.14 0.33 -0.05
N ASN A 42 -17.30 0.30 0.60
CA ASN A 42 -17.53 1.07 1.82
C ASN A 42 -16.57 0.66 2.94
N GLY A 43 -15.85 1.64 3.48
CA GLY A 43 -14.78 1.42 4.47
C GLY A 43 -13.49 0.86 3.88
N GLY A 44 -13.40 0.73 2.55
CA GLY A 44 -12.15 0.52 1.86
C GLY A 44 -11.29 1.78 1.88
N PHE A 45 -10.00 1.59 1.66
CA PHE A 45 -9.01 2.67 1.69
C PHE A 45 -7.86 2.38 0.74
N HIS A 46 -7.15 3.42 0.31
CA HIS A 46 -5.89 3.28 -0.42
C HIS A 46 -4.76 2.93 0.55
N PHE A 47 -3.85 2.06 0.13
CA PHE A 47 -2.66 1.77 0.92
C PHE A 47 -1.74 3.00 0.94
N SER A 48 -1.34 3.40 2.14
CA SER A 48 -0.40 4.48 2.39
C SER A 48 0.92 3.94 2.96
N TYR A 49 1.99 4.70 2.74
CA TYR A 49 3.32 4.43 3.27
C TYR A 49 3.83 5.68 3.97
N GLY A 50 4.69 5.49 4.97
CA GLY A 50 5.22 6.59 5.77
C GLY A 50 4.55 6.69 7.14
N ASP A 51 5.06 7.62 7.95
CA ASP A 51 4.63 7.86 9.32
C ASP A 51 3.49 8.89 9.33
N ASP A 52 2.43 8.61 10.10
CA ASP A 52 1.23 9.45 10.21
C ASP A 52 1.51 10.78 10.91
N ASN A 53 2.64 10.92 11.60
CA ASN A 53 3.07 12.14 12.27
C ASN A 53 3.72 13.16 11.32
N LEU A 54 3.96 12.78 10.06
CA LEU A 54 4.60 13.66 9.09
C LEU A 54 3.58 14.58 8.41
N ALA A 55 4.06 15.72 7.91
CA ALA A 55 3.24 16.64 7.17
C ALA A 55 2.61 15.96 5.94
N PRO A 56 1.40 16.39 5.52
CA PRO A 56 0.79 15.91 4.29
C PRO A 56 1.78 15.98 3.12
N ASN A 57 1.85 14.91 2.33
CA ASN A 57 2.76 14.72 1.18
C ASN A 57 4.25 14.46 1.47
N THR A 58 4.73 14.51 2.72
CA THR A 58 6.14 14.19 3.01
C THR A 58 6.51 12.79 2.50
N ALA A 59 5.67 11.79 2.75
CA ALA A 59 5.90 10.43 2.28
C ALA A 59 5.96 10.32 0.74
N ASN A 60 5.12 11.06 0.02
CA ASN A 60 5.12 11.08 -1.45
C ASN A 60 6.42 11.66 -2.00
N VAL A 61 6.91 12.76 -1.40
CA VAL A 61 8.19 13.37 -1.80
C VAL A 61 9.33 12.40 -1.55
N GLN A 62 9.41 11.81 -0.35
CA GLN A 62 10.46 10.85 0.00
C GLN A 62 10.44 9.61 -0.91
N MET A 63 9.25 9.08 -1.21
CA MET A 63 9.11 7.96 -2.14
C MET A 63 9.55 8.31 -3.57
N THR A 64 9.36 9.56 -3.99
CA THR A 64 9.83 10.04 -5.29
C THR A 64 11.37 10.03 -5.35
N PHE A 65 12.04 10.53 -4.32
CA PHE A 65 13.51 10.47 -4.25
C PHE A 65 14.01 9.02 -4.18
N LEU A 66 13.35 8.16 -3.40
CA LEU A 66 13.73 6.76 -3.32
C LEU A 66 13.67 6.07 -4.69
N ARG A 67 12.63 6.34 -5.49
CA ARG A 67 12.50 5.85 -6.86
C ARG A 67 13.58 6.41 -7.81
N LEU A 68 13.98 7.66 -7.64
CA LEU A 68 15.05 8.27 -8.45
C LEU A 68 16.44 7.72 -8.10
N LEU A 69 16.65 7.34 -6.84
CA LEU A 69 17.92 6.84 -6.31
C LEU A 69 18.06 5.30 -6.37
N SER A 70 17.03 4.61 -6.81
CA SER A 70 17.00 3.14 -6.92
C SER A 70 16.87 2.71 -8.37
N THR A 71 17.56 1.65 -8.75
CA THR A 71 17.44 1.06 -10.10
C THR A 71 16.24 0.11 -10.22
N GLU A 72 15.78 -0.42 -9.10
CA GLU A 72 14.66 -1.37 -9.03
C GLU A 72 13.82 -1.15 -7.77
N GLY A 73 12.62 -1.74 -7.75
CA GLY A 73 11.73 -1.75 -6.60
C GLY A 73 10.81 -2.96 -6.66
N SER A 74 10.61 -3.60 -5.51
CA SER A 74 9.78 -4.79 -5.38
C SER A 74 8.79 -4.64 -4.22
N GLN A 75 7.66 -5.35 -4.31
CA GLN A 75 6.66 -5.38 -3.25
C GLN A 75 5.92 -6.71 -3.22
N ASN A 76 5.70 -7.24 -2.01
CA ASN A 76 4.86 -8.40 -1.77
C ASN A 76 3.51 -7.99 -1.17
N ILE A 77 2.44 -8.68 -1.59
CA ILE A 77 1.09 -8.53 -1.05
C ILE A 77 0.46 -9.91 -0.82
N THR A 78 -0.21 -10.07 0.32
CA THR A 78 -0.93 -11.31 0.67
C THR A 78 -2.43 -11.07 0.59
N TYR A 79 -3.13 -11.90 -0.18
CA TYR A 79 -4.59 -11.96 -0.20
C TYR A 79 -5.06 -13.15 0.64
N HIS A 80 -5.93 -12.89 1.61
CA HIS A 80 -6.43 -13.88 2.57
C HIS A 80 -7.82 -14.39 2.23
#